data_AF-A0A075A9I9-F1
#
_entry.id   AF-A0A075A9I9-F1
#
_cell.length_a   1.000
_cell.length_b   1.000
_cell.length_c   1.000
_cell.angle_alpha   90.00
_cell.angle_beta   90.00
_cell.angle_gamma   90.00
#
_symmetry.space_group_name_H-M   'P 1'
#
loop_
_entity.id
_entity.type
_entity.pdbx_description
1 polymer ?
#
loop_
_entity_poly.entity_id
_entity_poly.type
_entity_poly.pdbx_seq_one_letter_code
_entity_poly.pdbx_strand_id
1 'polypeptide(L)'
;MAALSLGMKCLKCAVFFFNIICFICALLLIIVGSWVQVKFSDYGPELQKIWQAAPIALIVLGAIILLVSFLGCCGAIKENVCMLYTIDPEIEKILKDAVRDYPKPEIQQSIDLIQRTFECCGATVREDYEVVPESCGAFIT
;
A
#
# COMPACT_ATOMS: atom_id res chain seq x y z
N MET A 1 15.45 18.23 11.34
CA MET A 1 14.35 17.72 10.49
C MET A 1 14.58 16.29 9.95
N ALA A 2 15.66 15.57 10.33
CA ALA A 2 15.90 14.19 9.87
C ALA A 2 15.05 13.13 10.61
N ALA A 3 14.79 13.31 11.91
CA ALA A 3 14.05 12.34 12.73
C ALA A 3 12.59 12.13 12.30
N LEU A 4 11.93 13.18 11.78
CA LEU A 4 10.55 13.09 11.29
C LEU A 4 10.45 12.26 10.00
N SER A 5 11.48 12.31 9.14
CA SER A 5 11.52 11.55 7.87
C SER A 5 11.78 10.06 8.07
N LEU A 6 12.63 9.70 9.04
CA LEU A 6 12.98 8.31 9.33
C LEU A 6 11.81 7.56 9.99
N GLY A 7 11.11 8.22 10.91
CA GLY A 7 9.92 7.67 11.57
C GLY A 7 8.80 7.34 10.58
N MET A 8 8.63 8.16 9.53
CA MET A 8 7.58 8.01 8.53
C MET A 8 7.83 6.80 7.59
N LYS A 9 9.10 6.51 7.27
CA LYS A 9 9.49 5.30 6.53
C LYS A 9 9.31 4.03 7.39
N CYS A 10 9.73 4.06 8.65
CA CYS A 10 9.53 2.94 9.57
C CYS A 10 8.05 2.65 9.85
N LEU A 11 7.22 3.68 9.98
CA LEU A 11 5.77 3.52 10.15
C LEU A 11 5.12 2.85 8.94
N LYS A 12 5.48 3.25 7.71
CA LYS A 12 4.96 2.63 6.49
C LYS A 12 5.34 1.16 6.38
N CYS A 13 6.61 0.82 6.63
CA CYS A 13 7.06 -0.57 6.66
C CYS A 13 6.31 -1.37 7.74
N ALA A 14 6.22 -0.84 8.97
CA ALA A 14 5.54 -1.52 10.07
C ALA A 14 4.05 -1.75 9.77
N VAL A 15 3.37 -0.76 9.19
CA VAL A 15 1.96 -0.88 8.78
C VAL A 15 1.81 -1.92 7.67
N PHE A 16 2.70 -1.97 6.68
CA PHE A 16 2.66 -2.99 5.62
C PHE A 16 2.80 -4.42 6.16
N PHE A 17 3.81 -4.67 7.00
CA PHE A 17 4.02 -6.00 7.58
C PHE A 17 2.87 -6.43 8.50
N PHE A 18 2.42 -5.54 9.39
CA PHE A 18 1.29 -5.83 10.28
C PHE A 18 0.02 -6.14 9.48
N ASN A 19 -0.21 -5.39 8.40
CA ASN A 19 -1.37 -5.57 7.56
C ASN A 19 -1.36 -6.92 6.79
N ILE A 20 -0.20 -7.35 6.30
CA ILE A 20 -0.02 -8.70 5.71
C ILE A 20 -0.30 -9.80 6.75
N ILE A 21 0.20 -9.65 7.98
CA ILE A 21 -0.06 -10.62 9.04
C ILE A 21 -1.57 -10.71 9.33
N CYS A 22 -2.24 -9.57 9.48
CA CYS A 22 -3.70 -9.52 9.65
C CYS A 22 -4.45 -10.16 8.48
N PHE A 23 -3.99 -9.94 7.24
CA PHE A 23 -4.58 -10.55 6.06
C PHE A 23 -4.50 -12.09 6.09
N ILE A 24 -3.33 -12.64 6.43
CA ILE A 24 -3.14 -14.09 6.55
C ILE A 24 -4.01 -14.65 7.69
N CYS A 25 -4.03 -13.99 8.84
CA CYS A 25 -4.88 -14.40 9.97
C CYS A 25 -6.37 -14.39 9.60
N ALA A 26 -6.83 -13.36 8.88
CA ALA A 26 -8.22 -13.26 8.43
C ALA A 26 -8.60 -14.41 7.48
N LEU A 27 -7.72 -14.77 6.54
CA LEU A 27 -7.93 -15.92 5.66
C LEU A 27 -8.05 -17.23 6.46
N LEU A 28 -7.19 -17.44 7.45
CA LEU A 28 -7.25 -18.63 8.31
C LEU A 28 -8.57 -18.69 9.09
N LEU A 29 -9.03 -17.58 9.65
CA LEU A 29 -10.32 -17.51 10.36
C LEU A 29 -11.50 -17.85 9.46
N ILE A 30 -11.51 -17.35 8.22
CA ILE A 30 -12.56 -17.64 7.23
C ILE A 30 -12.54 -19.12 6.85
N ILE A 31 -11.36 -19.69 6.59
CA ILE A 31 -11.21 -21.11 6.21
C ILE A 31 -11.68 -22.02 7.34
N VAL A 32 -11.21 -21.78 8.57
CA VAL A 32 -11.59 -22.57 9.75
C VAL A 32 -13.09 -22.40 10.05
N GLY A 33 -13.60 -21.17 10.01
CA GLY A 33 -15.02 -20.89 10.23
C GLY A 33 -15.91 -21.61 9.23
N SER A 34 -15.55 -21.58 7.94
CA SER A 34 -16.29 -22.27 6.88
C SER A 34 -16.21 -23.79 7.04
N TRP A 35 -15.03 -24.32 7.39
CA TRP A 35 -14.84 -25.76 7.61
C TRP A 35 -15.69 -26.28 8.77
N VAL A 36 -15.70 -25.55 9.89
CA VAL A 36 -16.54 -25.87 11.05
C VAL A 36 -18.02 -25.76 10.70
N GLN A 37 -18.42 -24.75 9.92
CA GLN A 37 -19.82 -24.58 9.51
C GLN A 37 -20.34 -25.76 8.69
N VAL A 38 -19.54 -26.25 7.72
CA VAL A 38 -19.89 -27.43 6.89
C VAL A 38 -19.97 -28.70 7.73
N LYS A 39 -19.08 -28.87 8.72
CA LYS A 39 -19.17 -30.03 9.62
C LYS A 39 -20.35 -29.95 10.58
N PHE A 40 -20.75 -28.74 10.97
CA PHE A 40 -21.88 -28.56 11.87
C PHE A 40 -23.24 -28.73 11.20
N SER A 41 -23.35 -28.57 9.87
CA SER A 41 -24.61 -28.81 9.15
C SER A 41 -25.04 -30.27 9.11
N ASP A 42 -24.16 -31.21 9.46
CA ASP A 42 -24.48 -32.65 9.55
C ASP A 42 -25.11 -33.07 10.90
N TYR A 43 -25.15 -32.17 11.90
CA TYR A 43 -25.79 -32.46 13.19
C TYR A 43 -27.27 -32.05 13.20
N GLY A 44 -28.09 -32.77 13.97
CA GLY A 44 -29.55 -32.60 13.99
C GLY A 44 -30.03 -31.15 14.27
N PRO A 45 -31.26 -30.81 13.83
CA PRO A 45 -31.76 -29.44 13.70
C PRO A 45 -31.85 -28.65 15.02
N GLU A 46 -31.96 -29.34 16.16
CA GLU A 46 -32.09 -28.75 17.49
C GLU A 46 -30.76 -28.16 18.01
N LEU A 47 -29.62 -28.79 17.71
CA LEU A 47 -28.29 -28.29 18.12
C LEU A 47 -27.75 -27.24 17.13
N GLN A 48 -28.24 -27.27 15.89
CA GLN A 48 -27.76 -26.45 14.79
C GLN A 48 -27.97 -24.94 15.01
N LYS A 49 -29.13 -24.52 15.53
CA LYS A 49 -29.48 -23.07 15.63
C LYS A 49 -28.59 -22.29 16.58
N ILE A 50 -28.19 -22.88 17.70
CA ILE A 50 -27.40 -22.19 18.74
C ILE A 50 -25.91 -22.19 18.34
N TRP A 51 -25.42 -23.29 17.77
CA TRP A 51 -24.00 -23.47 17.44
C TRP A 51 -23.60 -22.95 16.06
N GLN A 52 -24.53 -22.68 15.14
CA GLN A 52 -24.21 -22.07 13.84
C GLN A 52 -23.93 -20.57 13.90
N ALA A 53 -24.42 -19.86 14.92
CA ALA A 53 -24.17 -18.42 15.06
C ALA A 53 -22.68 -18.10 15.27
N ALA A 54 -21.94 -18.95 15.99
CA ALA A 54 -20.52 -18.76 16.29
C ALA A 54 -19.60 -18.82 15.05
N PRO A 55 -19.61 -19.88 14.21
CA PRO A 55 -18.78 -19.93 13.00
C PRO A 55 -19.19 -18.86 11.98
N ILE A 56 -20.48 -18.54 11.85
CA ILE A 56 -20.94 -17.45 10.98
C ILE A 56 -20.36 -16.10 11.44
N ALA A 57 -20.39 -15.81 12.74
CA ALA A 57 -19.80 -14.59 13.29
C ALA A 57 -18.28 -14.53 13.03
N LEU A 58 -17.56 -15.64 13.16
CA LEU A 58 -16.13 -15.72 12.85
C LEU A 58 -15.82 -15.44 11.37
N ILE A 59 -16.64 -15.96 10.44
CA ILE A 59 -16.50 -15.71 9.01
C ILE A 59 -16.73 -14.23 8.69
N VAL A 60 -17.80 -13.63 9.24
CA VAL A 60 -18.13 -12.21 9.01
C VAL A 60 -17.02 -11.30 9.55
N LEU A 61 -16.55 -11.56 10.77
CA LEU A 61 -15.46 -10.79 11.37
C LEU A 61 -14.17 -10.93 10.55
N GLY A 62 -13.83 -12.15 10.14
CA GLY A 62 -12.69 -12.42 9.27
C GLY A 62 -12.79 -11.68 7.94
N ALA A 63 -13.96 -11.64 7.31
CA ALA A 63 -14.18 -10.94 6.05
C ALA A 63 -13.98 -9.43 6.18
N ILE A 64 -14.44 -8.81 7.28
CA ILE A 64 -14.23 -7.37 7.52
C ILE A 64 -12.73 -7.09 7.69
N ILE A 65 -12.03 -7.88 8.48
CA ILE A 65 -10.58 -7.73 8.70
C ILE A 65 -9.84 -7.91 7.36
N LEU A 66 -10.22 -8.89 6.54
CA LEU A 66 -9.64 -9.14 5.22
C LEU A 66 -9.78 -7.92 4.31
N LEU A 67 -10.96 -7.28 4.26
CA LEU A 67 -11.22 -6.10 3.44
C LEU A 67 -10.40 -4.89 3.89
N VAL A 68 -10.40 -4.60 5.20
CA VAL A 68 -9.61 -3.50 5.76
C VAL A 68 -8.12 -3.73 5.49
N SER A 69 -7.67 -4.98 5.64
CA SER A 69 -6.30 -5.35 5.36
C SER A 69 -5.93 -5.20 3.88
N PHE A 70 -6.77 -5.69 2.98
CA PHE A 70 -6.57 -5.55 1.54
C PHE A 70 -6.47 -4.08 1.11
N LEU A 71 -7.35 -3.21 1.63
CA LEU A 71 -7.28 -1.78 1.37
C LEU A 71 -5.99 -1.14 1.88
N GLY A 72 -5.48 -1.57 3.04
CA GLY A 72 -4.22 -1.07 3.57
C GLY A 72 -3.00 -1.54 2.76
N CYS A 73 -3.00 -2.79 2.26
CA CYS A 73 -1.97 -3.28 1.34
C CYS A 73 -2.03 -2.56 -0.02
N CYS A 74 -3.22 -2.39 -0.61
CA CYS A 74 -3.38 -1.64 -1.86
C CYS A 74 -2.97 -0.18 -1.71
N GLY A 75 -3.27 0.45 -0.57
CA GLY A 75 -2.83 1.80 -0.24
C GLY A 75 -1.30 1.94 -0.18
N ALA A 76 -0.62 0.95 0.38
CA ALA A 76 0.84 0.91 0.47
C ALA A 76 1.53 0.52 -0.85
N ILE A 77 0.92 -0.34 -1.68
CA ILE A 77 1.48 -0.73 -2.99
C ILE A 77 1.34 0.40 -4.01
N LYS A 78 0.28 1.21 -3.92
CA LYS A 78 0.10 2.38 -4.79
C LYS A 78 1.20 3.42 -4.59
N GLU A 79 2.03 3.25 -3.58
CA GLU A 79 3.15 4.13 -3.25
C GLU A 79 4.36 3.98 -4.17
N ASN A 80 4.44 3.00 -5.09
CA ASN A 80 5.47 3.00 -6.16
C ASN A 80 5.07 3.88 -7.38
N VAL A 81 4.46 5.04 -7.10
CA VAL A 81 3.73 5.88 -8.06
C VAL A 81 4.59 6.33 -9.24
N CYS A 82 5.89 6.50 -9.04
CA CYS A 82 6.81 6.99 -10.07
C CYS A 82 6.85 6.06 -11.29
N MET A 83 6.88 4.74 -11.07
CA MET A 83 6.83 3.75 -12.13
C MET A 83 5.44 3.67 -12.76
N LEU A 84 4.37 3.87 -11.99
CA LEU A 84 2.99 3.88 -12.48
C LEU A 84 2.72 5.06 -13.42
N TYR A 85 3.33 6.22 -13.14
CA TYR A 85 3.24 7.41 -13.98
C TYR A 85 3.95 7.27 -15.33
N THR A 86 5.03 6.49 -15.40
CA THR A 86 5.76 6.25 -16.66
C THR A 86 4.98 5.38 -17.64
N ILE A 87 4.00 4.60 -17.17
CA ILE A 87 3.18 3.70 -18.01
C ILE A 87 2.02 4.45 -18.67
N ASP A 88 1.63 5.60 -18.11
CA ASP A 88 0.49 6.38 -18.56
C ASP A 88 0.95 7.53 -19.48
N PRO A 89 0.71 7.46 -20.80
CA PRO A 89 1.30 8.39 -21.76
C PRO A 89 0.81 9.84 -21.60
N GLU A 90 -0.36 10.05 -20.98
CA GLU A 90 -0.84 11.40 -20.63
C GLU A 90 -0.10 11.98 -19.44
N ILE A 91 0.18 11.16 -18.42
CA ILE A 91 0.90 11.63 -17.22
C ILE A 91 2.39 11.84 -17.51
N GLU A 92 3.00 11.04 -18.38
CA GLU A 92 4.41 11.21 -18.78
C GLU A 92 4.68 12.62 -19.32
N LYS A 93 3.77 13.18 -20.13
CA LYS A 93 3.89 14.55 -20.64
C LYS A 93 3.86 15.59 -19.53
N ILE A 94 2.89 15.49 -18.63
CA ILE A 94 2.74 16.41 -17.48
C ILE A 94 4.00 16.37 -16.61
N LEU A 95 4.57 15.17 -16.42
CA LEU A 95 5.76 14.98 -15.62
C LEU A 95 7.00 15.55 -16.32
N LYS A 96 7.15 15.35 -17.64
CA LYS A 96 8.23 15.97 -18.43
C LYS A 96 8.17 17.50 -18.41
N ASP A 97 6.97 18.08 -18.49
CA ASP A 97 6.79 19.54 -18.40
C ASP A 97 7.16 20.04 -16.99
N ALA A 98 6.72 19.34 -15.93
CA ALA A 98 7.06 19.67 -14.55
C ALA A 98 8.57 19.52 -14.24
N VAL A 99 9.23 18.50 -14.82
CA VAL A 99 10.67 18.26 -14.69
C VAL A 99 11.49 19.36 -15.37
N ARG A 100 11.04 19.88 -16.52
CA ARG A 100 11.70 21.01 -17.20
C ARG A 100 11.56 22.34 -16.44
N ASP A 101 10.42 22.54 -15.80
CA ASP A 101 10.14 23.74 -15.01
C ASP A 101 10.70 23.69 -13.58
N TYR A 102 11.24 22.54 -13.16
CA TYR A 102 11.88 22.30 -11.86
C TYR A 102 12.84 23.38 -11.33
N PRO A 103 13.69 24.06 -12.13
CA PRO A 103 14.54 25.15 -11.61
C PRO A 103 13.74 26.32 -11.00
N LYS A 104 12.40 26.36 -11.15
CA LYS A 104 11.53 27.32 -10.47
C LYS A 104 11.32 26.93 -9.00
N PRO A 105 11.43 27.88 -8.05
CA PRO A 105 11.34 27.61 -6.62
C PRO A 105 9.97 27.08 -6.16
N GLU A 106 8.90 27.34 -6.92
CA GLU A 106 7.54 26.91 -6.60
C GLU A 106 7.36 25.38 -6.67
N ILE A 107 8.07 24.72 -7.59
CA ILE A 107 7.91 23.29 -7.89
C ILE A 107 9.08 22.47 -7.31
N GLN A 108 10.17 23.15 -6.95
CA GLN A 108 11.39 22.54 -6.43
C GLN A 108 11.13 21.73 -5.15
N GLN A 109 10.42 22.31 -4.17
CA GLN A 109 10.16 21.66 -2.88
C GLN A 109 9.21 20.45 -3.00
N SER A 110 8.20 20.53 -3.87
CA SER A 110 7.25 19.45 -4.10
C SER A 110 7.89 18.32 -4.88
N ILE A 111 8.69 18.62 -5.92
CA ILE A 111 9.44 17.61 -6.68
C ILE A 111 10.50 16.94 -5.80
N ASP A 112 11.22 17.69 -4.97
CA ASP A 112 12.20 17.11 -4.03
C ASP A 112 11.55 16.17 -3.01
N LEU A 113 10.36 16.52 -2.50
CA LEU A 113 9.60 15.68 -1.60
C LEU A 113 9.12 14.40 -2.31
N ILE A 114 8.64 14.52 -3.54
CA ILE A 114 8.22 13.39 -4.37
C ILE A 114 9.40 12.45 -4.62
N GLN A 115 10.53 12.96 -5.09
CA GLN A 115 11.73 12.16 -5.36
C GLN A 115 12.28 11.46 -4.12
N ARG A 116 12.26 12.12 -2.95
CA ARG A 116 12.71 11.50 -1.68
C ARG A 116 11.70 10.54 -1.07
N THR A 117 10.41 10.74 -1.32
CA THR A 117 9.33 9.87 -0.83
C THR A 117 9.24 8.60 -1.67
N PHE A 118 9.39 8.75 -2.99
CA PHE A 118 9.21 7.67 -3.97
C PHE A 118 10.51 7.12 -4.52
N GLU A 119 11.65 7.64 -4.04
CA GLU A 119 12.96 7.06 -4.33
C GLU A 119 13.24 6.96 -5.85
N CYS A 120 12.79 7.98 -6.58
CA CYS A 120 12.91 8.06 -8.03
C CYS A 120 13.53 9.38 -8.47
N CYS A 121 13.99 9.43 -9.73
CA CYS A 121 14.60 10.62 -10.29
C CYS A 121 14.20 10.82 -11.75
N GLY A 122 13.54 11.95 -12.03
CA GLY A 122 13.09 12.33 -13.36
C GLY A 122 11.67 11.86 -13.66
N ALA A 123 11.24 12.09 -14.90
CA ALA A 123 9.95 11.60 -15.39
C ALA A 123 10.06 10.15 -15.87
N THR A 124 11.18 9.88 -16.53
CA THR A 124 11.58 8.60 -17.11
C THR A 124 12.98 8.25 -16.61
N VAL A 125 13.91 9.21 -16.69
CA VAL A 125 15.33 9.03 -16.36
C VAL A 125 15.91 10.29 -15.74
N ARG A 126 17.05 10.15 -15.05
CA ARG A 126 17.79 11.25 -14.41
C ARG A 126 18.24 12.33 -15.41
N GLU A 127 18.37 11.98 -16.68
CA GLU A 127 18.77 12.86 -17.78
C GLU A 127 17.63 13.78 -18.26
N ASP A 128 16.40 13.61 -17.73
CA ASP A 128 15.29 14.54 -18.01
C ASP A 128 15.54 15.93 -17.41
N TYR A 129 16.42 16.03 -16.40
CA TYR A 129 16.84 17.29 -15.81
C TYR A 129 18.07 17.87 -16.53
N GLU A 130 18.01 19.17 -16.83
CA GLU A 130 19.16 19.92 -17.33
C GLU A 130 20.24 20.12 -16.24
N VAL A 131 19.79 20.29 -14.99
CA VAL A 131 20.62 20.25 -13.78
C VAL A 131 19.96 19.30 -12.78
N VAL A 132 20.62 18.18 -12.52
CA VAL A 132 20.08 17.13 -11.67
C VAL A 132 20.05 17.57 -10.21
N PRO A 133 18.93 17.41 -9.50
CA PRO A 133 18.82 17.86 -8.12
C PRO A 133 19.51 16.93 -7.11
N GLU A 134 19.95 17.50 -5.97
CA GLU A 134 20.60 16.76 -4.88
C GLU A 134 19.68 15.70 -4.26
N SER A 135 18.37 15.92 -4.27
CA SER A 135 17.33 14.96 -3.87
C SER A 135 17.43 13.63 -4.62
N CYS A 136 17.86 13.64 -5.89
CA CYS A 136 18.13 12.42 -6.65
C CYS A 136 19.46 11.73 -6.29
N GLY A 137 20.42 12.44 -5.69
CA GLY A 137 21.75 11.89 -5.38
C GLY A 137 21.76 10.95 -4.17
N ALA A 138 20.77 11.08 -3.28
CA ALA A 138 20.64 10.27 -2.07
C ALA A 138 20.23 8.81 -2.33
N PHE A 139 19.99 8.42 -3.59
CA PHE A 139 19.45 7.11 -3.97
C PHE A 139 20.48 6.19 -4.66
N ILE A 140 21.70 6.67 -4.96
CA ILE A 140 22.75 5.93 -5.69
C ILE A 140 23.89 5.48 -4.75
N THR A 141 23.55 4.99 -3.56
CA THR A 141 24.47 4.27 -2.67
C THR A 141 23.81 3.04 -2.12
#